data_AF-A0A800A9P4-F1
#
_entry.id   AF-A0A800A9P4-F1
#
_cell.length_a   1.000
_cell.length_b   1.000
_cell.length_c   1.000
_cell.angle_alpha   90.00
_cell.angle_beta   90.00
_cell.angle_gamma   90.00
#
_symmetry.space_group_name_H-M   'P 1'
#
loop_
_entity.id
_entity.type
_entity.pdbx_description
1 polymer ?
#
loop_
_entity_poly.entity_id
_entity_poly.type
_entity_poly.pdbx_seq_one_letter_code
_entity_poly.pdbx_strand_id
1 'polypeptide(L)' 'MTENVAVRIEELRNQIREHNHRYYVLDDPIISDAQYDALV' A
#
# COMPACT_ATOMS: atom_id res chain seq x y z
N MET A 1 -17.38 -18.32 -4.65
CA MET A 1 -15.95 -18.39 -4.28
C MET A 1 -15.70 -17.27 -3.29
N THR A 2 -15.72 -17.57 -2.00
CA THR A 2 -15.39 -16.59 -0.96
C THR A 2 -13.88 -16.46 -0.97
N GLU A 3 -13.35 -15.62 -1.86
CA GLU A 3 -11.96 -15.18 -1.75
C GLU A 3 -11.76 -14.74 -0.31
N ASN A 4 -10.84 -15.43 0.36
CA ASN A 4 -10.73 -15.38 1.81
C ASN A 4 -10.41 -13.93 2.17
N VAL A 5 -11.38 -13.22 2.75
CA VAL A 5 -11.29 -11.78 3.02
C VAL A 5 -10.00 -11.44 3.78
N ALA A 6 -9.50 -12.36 4.62
CA ALA A 6 -8.22 -12.22 5.30
C ALA A 6 -7.04 -12.13 4.31
N VAL A 7 -7.00 -12.97 3.27
CA VAL A 7 -5.97 -12.91 2.22
C VAL A 7 -6.01 -11.56 1.52
N ARG A 8 -7.21 -11.08 1.18
CA ARG A 8 -7.35 -9.77 0.53
C ARG A 8 -6.89 -8.62 1.41
N ILE A 9 -7.18 -8.69 2.72
CA ILE A 9 -6.70 -7.71 3.69
C ILE A 9 -5.17 -7.72 3.78
N GLU A 10 -4.54 -8.89 3.81
CA GLU A 10 -3.07 -9.00 3.87
C GLU A 10 -2.40 -8.49 2.59
N GLU A 11 -2.98 -8.74 1.41
CA GLU A 11 -2.49 -8.17 0.16
C GLU A 11 -2.53 -6.64 0.16
N LEU A 12 -3.64 -6.05 0.63
CA LEU A 12 -3.77 -4.60 0.72
C LEU A 12 -2.78 -4.00 1.72
N ARG A 13 -2.60 -4.66 2.88
CA ARG A 13 -1.58 -4.26 3.87
C ARG A 13 -0.16 -4.32 3.31
N ASN A 14 0.16 -5.34 2.50
CA ASN A 14 1.45 -5.44 1.82
C ASN A 14 1.68 -4.30 0.84
N GLN A 15 0.67 -3.97 0.04
CA GLN A 15 0.76 -2.85 -0.90
C GLN A 15 1.00 -1.53 -0.16
N ILE A 16 0.25 -1.23 0.91
CA ILE A 16 0.46 -0.01 1.70
C ILE A 16 1.88 0.04 2.28
N ARG A 17 2.39 -1.09 2.81
CA ARG A 17 3.76 -1.17 3.34
C ARG A 17 4.83 -0.88 2.27
N GLU A 18 4.65 -1.37 1.05
CA GLU A 18 5.58 -1.08 -0.04
C GLU A 18 5.59 0.42 -0.38
N HIS A 19 4.42 1.03 -0.49
CA HIS A 19 4.32 2.47 -0.76
C HIS A 19 4.94 3.29 0.37
N ASN A 20 4.71 2.91 1.64
CA ASN A 20 5.35 3.57 2.79
C ASN A 20 6.88 3.44 2.76
N HIS A 21 7.41 2.26 2.42
CA HIS A 21 8.84 2.06 2.33
C HIS A 21 9.47 2.91 1.22
N ARG A 22 8.82 2.95 0.06
CA ARG A 22 9.25 3.78 -1.07
C ARG A 22 9.22 5.27 -0.74
N TYR A 23 8.15 5.74 -0.09
CA TYR A 23 7.97 7.13 0.29
C TYR A 23 8.95 7.58 1.37
N TYR A 24 9.08 6.82 2.47
CA TYR A 24 9.85 7.26 3.64
C TYR A 24 11.31 6.78 3.68
N VAL A 25 11.63 5.66 3.02
CA VAL A 25 12.97 5.06 3.12
C VAL A 25 13.76 5.22 1.84
N LEU A 26 13.13 4.98 0.69
CA LEU A 26 13.81 5.04 -0.60
C LEU A 26 13.79 6.44 -1.24
N ASP A 27 12.93 7.34 -0.75
CA ASP A 27 12.68 8.66 -1.35
C ASP A 27 12.33 8.55 -2.86
N ASP A 28 11.64 7.47 -3.22
CA ASP A 28 11.26 7.09 -4.60
C ASP A 28 9.75 6.78 -4.67
N PRO A 29 8.87 7.78 -4.45
CA PRO A 29 7.44 7.57 -4.47
C PRO A 29 6.96 7.20 -5.88
N ILE A 30 6.25 6.07 -5.99
CA ILE A 30 5.68 5.57 -7.26
C ILE A 30 4.24 6.05 -7.51
N ILE A 31 3.65 6.74 -6.54
CA ILE A 31 2.33 7.36 -6.61
C ILE A 31 2.42 8.82 -6.16
N SER A 32 1.50 9.65 -6.62
CA SER A 32 1.42 11.05 -6.18
C SER A 32 1.08 11.17 -4.70
N ASP A 33 1.47 12.29 -4.07
CA ASP A 33 1.14 12.58 -2.67
C ASP A 33 -0.37 12.44 -2.41
N ALA A 34 -1.22 12.95 -3.29
CA ALA A 34 -2.68 12.84 -3.14
C ALA A 34 -3.19 11.39 -3.17
N GLN A 35 -2.54 10.51 -3.93
CA GLN A 35 -2.87 9.09 -3.95
C GLN A 35 -2.36 8.38 -2.70
N TYR A 36 -1.18 8.78 -2.21
CA TYR A 36 -0.60 8.28 -0.98
C TYR A 36 -1.45 8.68 0.24
N ASP A 37 -1.89 9.93 0.30
CA ASP A 37 -2.81 10.45 1.33
C ASP A 37 -4.16 9.72 1.34
N ALA A 38 -4.60 9.18 0.20
CA ALA A 38 -5.83 8.38 0.12
C ALA A 38 -5.64 6.92 0.59
N LEU A 39 -4.38 6.45 0.71
CA LEU A 39 -4.05 5.09 1.14
C LEU A 39 -3.79 4.98 2.66
N VAL A 40 -3.34 6.05 3.30
CA VAL A 40 -3.01 6.14 4.74
C VAL A 40 -4.19 6.65 5.54
#